data_AF-A0A256ZPQ0-F1
#
_entry.id   AF-A0A256ZPQ0-F1
#
_cell.length_a   1.000
_cell.length_b   1.000
_cell.length_c   1.000
_cell.angle_alpha   90.00
_cell.angle_beta   90.00
_cell.angle_gamma   90.00
#
_symmetry.space_group_name_H-M   'P 1'
#
loop_
_entity.id
_entity.type
_entity.pdbx_description
1 polymer ?
#
loop_
_entity_poly.entity_id
_entity_poly.type
_entity_poly.pdbx_seq_one_letter_code
_entity_poly.pdbx_strand_id
1 'polypeptide(L)'
;MRKTIILLMFYTAMLSGCLDLFMDDPITQEAIDKKDPEICKQLDEKSEQERCFRRVAEETKNPDICGDYFRNNQEGMDDCLMYSAPEADNLDACKKITDSVKKARCYKDIGINRNDENICGETKKIDEKSGSECYSQVAITKNNAELCKEITTEYLREQCYRDIAVASNKPEVCDNLADPDKIAACKGQVTGNIKECEKIQDINEREKCIVAAAPRSGSEEDCEKIKNQKLKEDCYQNVAAATGKESICDKLKDYKKDRCLSDVAKFNKNPETCKKISDVYEQNICFENIALAENNKNICNDIADPERRETCEERVDDKKDTNIIKDVSDGLSSLLGGGGDETTTTTIKTSEESANGSGQEGVIDKPLEYGLDDLDDNGCTPVEKAVKTGGGDTICRCIDGYSRVYVNDKPYCKFNKPEDTGMSQNDLRKVEYTIRNLHNYESEVVTVTVEGNELKFGVIRKANGQLLYTLDGETYGDDLADTVNPGAISQVGDAIGSAFGVVSEGISSLFTGAEHRDKNPETDLRYNLGKETLEEYRPLNNKLTGLQRDHFAQAFVKYVDQRKSGRAWDQIYNDPQELFIGGPQGKGGGSELALSDREYFLLMEEAYQKYNLKKEL
;
A
#
# COMPACT_ATOMS: atom_id res chain seq x y z
N MET A 1 27.51 33.41 -0.52
CA MET A 1 28.16 32.12 -0.85
C MET A 1 27.95 31.06 0.22
N ARG A 2 28.46 31.19 1.46
CA ARG A 2 28.27 30.14 2.49
C ARG A 2 26.80 29.87 2.88
N LYS A 3 25.94 30.90 2.92
CA LYS A 3 24.50 30.76 3.17
C LYS A 3 23.71 30.20 1.97
N THR A 4 24.12 30.55 0.74
CA THR A 4 23.50 30.07 -0.50
C THR A 4 23.83 28.60 -0.77
N ILE A 5 25.03 28.16 -0.40
CA ILE A 5 25.45 26.75 -0.49
C ILE A 5 24.70 25.87 0.53
N ILE A 6 24.36 26.41 1.71
CA ILE A 6 23.52 25.70 2.69
C ILE A 6 22.06 25.61 2.20
N LEU A 7 21.54 26.67 1.58
CA LEU A 7 20.20 26.67 0.97
C LEU A 7 20.09 25.73 -0.25
N LEU A 8 21.14 25.65 -1.08
CA LEU A 8 21.22 24.72 -2.22
C LEU A 8 21.33 23.26 -1.76
N MET A 9 22.08 22.97 -0.70
CA MET A 9 22.14 21.62 -0.12
C MET A 9 20.79 21.21 0.50
N PHE A 10 20.07 22.15 1.14
CA PHE A 10 18.71 21.93 1.63
C PHE A 10 17.72 21.67 0.50
N TYR A 11 17.82 22.39 -0.62
CA TYR A 11 16.93 22.22 -1.76
C TYR A 11 17.17 20.90 -2.49
N THR A 12 18.44 20.50 -2.69
CA THR A 12 18.78 19.21 -3.34
C THR A 12 18.35 17.98 -2.54
N ALA A 13 18.17 18.10 -1.22
CA ALA A 13 17.67 17.01 -0.38
C ALA A 13 16.14 16.83 -0.49
N MET A 14 15.39 17.90 -0.79
CA MET A 14 13.92 17.84 -0.92
C MET A 14 13.44 17.26 -2.25
N LEU A 15 14.29 17.22 -3.27
CA LEU A 15 13.89 16.93 -4.66
C LEU A 15 14.23 15.51 -5.13
N SER A 16 14.79 14.66 -4.26
CA SER A 16 15.19 13.28 -4.59
C SER A 16 14.02 12.29 -4.73
N GLY A 17 12.76 12.74 -4.62
CA GLY A 17 11.60 11.92 -4.97
C GLY A 17 11.39 10.67 -4.11
N CYS A 18 12.05 10.55 -2.97
CA CYS A 18 11.63 9.69 -1.86
C CYS A 18 10.48 10.36 -1.08
N LEU A 19 9.46 10.85 -1.78
CA LEU A 19 8.35 11.61 -1.24
C LEU A 19 7.22 10.70 -0.71
N ASP A 20 7.58 9.54 -0.18
CA ASP A 20 6.71 8.81 0.75
C ASP A 20 6.87 9.45 2.13
N LEU A 21 6.10 10.51 2.37
CA LEU A 21 5.34 10.77 3.61
C LEU A 21 6.01 10.51 4.97
N PHE A 22 7.31 10.68 5.08
CA PHE A 22 7.99 10.97 6.34
C PHE A 22 8.90 12.16 6.07
N MET A 23 8.32 13.36 6.03
CA MET A 23 9.10 14.48 6.54
C MET A 23 9.42 14.07 7.98
N ASP A 24 10.62 13.53 8.17
CA ASP A 24 11.18 13.36 9.49
C ASP A 24 10.94 14.69 10.21
N ASP A 25 10.50 14.61 11.46
CA ASP A 25 10.24 15.82 12.22
C ASP A 25 11.52 16.69 12.20
N PRO A 26 11.40 18.03 12.30
CA PRO A 26 12.57 18.90 12.20
C PRO A 26 13.71 18.55 13.16
N ILE A 27 13.41 17.93 14.31
CA ILE A 27 14.39 17.48 15.30
C ILE A 27 15.13 16.25 14.78
N THR A 28 14.43 15.27 14.20
CA THR A 28 15.05 14.10 13.55
C THR A 28 15.95 14.51 12.40
N GLN A 29 15.49 15.42 11.52
CA GLN A 29 16.34 15.90 10.44
C GLN A 29 17.58 16.64 10.98
N GLU A 30 17.42 17.47 12.00
CA GLU A 30 18.54 18.13 12.67
C GLU A 30 19.53 17.12 13.28
N ALA A 31 19.03 16.05 13.89
CA ALA A 31 19.84 14.97 14.44
C ALA A 31 20.65 14.24 13.36
N ILE A 32 20.04 13.97 12.21
CA ILE A 32 20.70 13.37 11.03
C ILE A 32 21.77 14.32 10.48
N ASP A 33 21.41 15.58 10.21
CA ASP A 33 22.30 16.58 9.62
C ASP A 33 23.55 16.82 10.49
N LYS A 34 23.36 16.86 11.82
CA LYS A 34 24.44 17.04 12.79
C LYS A 34 25.15 15.74 13.15
N LYS A 35 24.61 14.59 12.74
CA LYS A 35 25.06 13.25 13.15
C LYS A 35 25.13 13.12 14.67
N ASP A 36 24.18 13.74 15.36
CA ASP A 36 24.14 13.81 16.82
C ASP A 36 22.83 13.18 17.34
N PRO A 37 22.88 11.91 17.76
CA PRO A 37 21.69 11.21 18.23
C PRO A 37 21.14 11.77 19.54
N GLU A 38 21.90 12.57 20.31
CA GLU A 38 21.39 13.19 21.54
C GLU A 38 20.27 14.18 21.27
N ILE A 39 20.21 14.74 20.06
CA ILE A 39 19.14 15.64 19.61
C ILE A 39 17.78 14.93 19.63
N CYS A 40 17.74 13.63 19.36
CA CYS A 40 16.51 12.83 19.42
C CYS A 40 15.84 12.86 20.80
N LYS A 41 16.57 13.12 21.89
CA LYS A 41 16.00 13.22 23.25
C LYS A 41 15.13 14.46 23.47
N GLN A 42 15.11 15.39 22.50
CA GLN A 42 14.25 16.57 22.54
C GLN A 42 12.81 16.27 22.12
N LEU A 43 12.55 15.10 21.52
CA LEU A 43 11.20 14.65 21.19
C LEU A 43 10.46 14.20 22.45
N ASP A 44 9.18 14.55 22.58
CA ASP A 44 8.40 14.24 23.79
C ASP A 44 7.94 12.78 23.81
N GLU A 45 7.56 12.24 22.65
CA GLU A 45 7.05 10.88 22.55
C GLU A 45 8.18 9.86 22.40
N LYS A 46 8.16 8.83 23.25
CA LYS A 46 9.15 7.75 23.21
C LYS A 46 9.21 7.06 21.83
N SER A 47 8.07 6.85 21.17
CA SER A 47 8.00 6.27 19.83
C SER A 47 8.68 7.14 18.77
N GLU A 48 8.61 8.46 18.90
CA GLU A 48 9.29 9.41 18.01
C GLU A 48 10.79 9.41 18.29
N GLN A 49 11.20 9.39 19.57
CA GLN A 49 12.60 9.23 19.94
C GLN A 49 13.18 7.94 19.32
N GLU A 50 12.52 6.80 19.50
CA GLU A 50 12.95 5.51 18.94
C GLU A 50 13.09 5.55 17.42
N ARG A 51 12.15 6.19 16.72
CA ARG A 51 12.22 6.42 15.27
C ARG A 51 13.41 7.30 14.89
N CYS A 52 13.62 8.41 15.61
CA CYS A 52 14.73 9.34 15.40
C CYS A 52 16.08 8.63 15.55
N PHE A 53 16.31 7.92 16.66
CA PHE A 53 17.56 7.19 16.89
C PHE A 53 17.85 6.16 15.79
N ARG A 54 16.82 5.44 15.32
CA ARG A 54 16.95 4.49 14.20
C ARG A 54 17.38 5.19 12.91
N ARG A 55 16.71 6.28 12.53
CA ARG A 55 17.04 7.05 11.32
C ARG A 55 18.46 7.61 11.38
N VAL A 56 18.87 8.17 12.53
CA VAL A 56 20.24 8.65 12.72
C VAL A 56 21.25 7.50 12.60
N ALA A 57 20.98 6.33 13.20
CA ALA A 57 21.85 5.16 13.10
C ALA A 57 22.03 4.66 11.65
N GLU A 58 20.95 4.66 10.87
CA GLU A 58 20.93 4.27 9.45
C GLU A 58 21.71 5.26 8.58
N GLU A 59 21.35 6.55 8.63
CA GLU A 59 21.96 7.61 7.79
C GLU A 59 23.45 7.85 8.14
N THR A 60 23.80 7.69 9.42
CA THR A 60 25.21 7.80 9.85
C THR A 60 26.01 6.52 9.69
N LYS A 61 25.34 5.41 9.30
CA LYS A 61 25.94 4.08 9.19
C LYS A 61 26.64 3.65 10.49
N ASN A 62 26.01 3.97 11.62
CA ASN A 62 26.56 3.74 12.95
C ASN A 62 25.57 2.96 13.83
N PRO A 63 25.63 1.61 13.80
CA PRO A 63 24.71 0.76 14.57
C PRO A 63 24.96 0.81 16.08
N ASP A 64 26.08 1.38 16.56
CA ASP A 64 26.33 1.49 18.00
C ASP A 64 25.37 2.49 18.68
N ILE A 65 24.80 3.44 17.91
CA ILE A 65 23.73 4.34 18.37
C ILE A 65 22.54 3.54 18.93
N CYS A 66 22.24 2.37 18.37
CA CYS A 66 21.17 1.51 18.84
C CYS A 66 21.42 0.94 20.24
N GLY A 67 22.68 0.67 20.62
CA GLY A 67 22.99 0.01 21.89
C GLY A 67 22.87 0.92 23.11
N ASP A 68 23.14 2.21 22.93
CA ASP A 68 23.15 3.17 24.04
C ASP A 68 21.73 3.57 24.47
N TYR A 69 20.85 3.82 23.50
CA TYR A 69 19.48 4.25 23.77
C TYR A 69 18.55 3.08 24.16
N PHE A 70 18.62 1.97 23.43
CA PHE A 70 17.69 0.85 23.61
C PHE A 70 18.11 -0.18 24.68
N ARG A 71 19.00 0.18 25.61
CA ARG A 71 19.55 -0.74 26.63
C ARG A 71 18.48 -1.52 27.42
N ASN A 72 17.31 -0.92 27.62
CA ASN A 72 16.18 -1.52 28.34
C ASN A 72 15.00 -1.94 27.42
N ASN A 73 15.16 -1.83 26.10
CA ASN A 73 14.13 -2.18 25.10
C ASN A 73 14.76 -3.05 24.01
N GLN A 74 14.85 -4.36 24.25
CA GLN A 74 15.47 -5.31 23.32
C GLN A 74 14.78 -5.33 21.95
N GLU A 75 13.45 -5.19 21.90
CA GLU A 75 12.70 -5.18 20.65
C GLU A 75 13.06 -3.97 19.78
N GLY A 76 13.10 -2.77 20.39
CA GLY A 76 13.53 -1.55 19.71
C GLY A 76 15.00 -1.59 19.31
N MET A 77 15.86 -2.24 20.12
CA MET A 77 17.26 -2.46 19.74
C MET A 77 17.38 -3.36 18.52
N ASP A 78 16.64 -4.48 18.49
CA ASP A 78 16.61 -5.42 17.37
C ASP A 78 16.12 -4.73 16.10
N ASP A 79 15.08 -3.89 16.18
CA ASP A 79 14.59 -3.09 15.05
C ASP A 79 15.63 -2.08 14.57
N CYS A 80 16.25 -1.33 15.48
CA CYS A 80 17.27 -0.35 15.12
C CYS A 80 18.48 -0.98 14.42
N LEU A 81 18.96 -2.12 14.94
CA LEU A 81 20.09 -2.84 14.38
C LEU A 81 19.76 -3.51 13.04
N MET A 82 18.53 -4.01 12.87
CA MET A 82 18.11 -4.66 11.61
C MET A 82 18.26 -3.74 10.39
N TYR A 83 18.03 -2.44 10.55
CA TYR A 83 18.16 -1.46 9.44
C TYR A 83 19.54 -0.80 9.37
N SER A 84 20.12 -0.41 10.50
CA SER A 84 21.41 0.31 10.51
C SER A 84 22.63 -0.57 10.24
N ALA A 85 22.59 -1.85 10.62
CA ALA A 85 23.73 -2.74 10.42
C ALA A 85 23.99 -3.10 8.94
N PRO A 86 22.97 -3.35 8.09
CA PRO A 86 23.18 -3.50 6.65
C PRO A 86 23.81 -2.29 5.97
N GLU A 87 23.36 -1.08 6.32
CA GLU A 87 23.91 0.17 5.78
C GLU A 87 25.36 0.41 6.20
N ALA A 88 25.71 -0.02 7.41
CA ALA A 88 27.06 0.01 7.96
C ALA A 88 27.92 -1.20 7.56
N ASP A 89 27.36 -2.16 6.82
CA ASP A 89 28.02 -3.42 6.46
C ASP A 89 28.60 -4.19 7.68
N ASN A 90 27.88 -4.15 8.82
CA ASN A 90 28.37 -4.60 10.13
C ASN A 90 27.70 -5.89 10.62
N LEU A 91 28.33 -7.04 10.36
CA LEU A 91 27.84 -8.35 10.81
C LEU A 91 27.83 -8.50 12.34
N ASP A 92 28.74 -7.85 13.06
CA ASP A 92 28.78 -7.95 14.52
C ASP A 92 27.59 -7.24 15.17
N ALA A 93 27.10 -6.16 14.55
CA ALA A 93 25.85 -5.53 14.93
C ALA A 93 24.66 -6.47 14.71
N CYS A 94 24.56 -7.17 13.56
CA CYS A 94 23.52 -8.19 13.36
C CYS A 94 23.59 -9.32 14.39
N LYS A 95 24.77 -9.70 14.89
CA LYS A 95 24.90 -10.73 15.94
C LYS A 95 24.21 -10.35 17.24
N LYS A 96 24.15 -9.05 17.56
CA LYS A 96 23.51 -8.50 18.77
C LYS A 96 21.97 -8.61 18.72
N ILE A 97 21.38 -8.82 17.55
CA ILE A 97 19.93 -9.01 17.38
C ILE A 97 19.51 -10.34 18.02
N THR A 98 18.49 -10.30 18.88
CA THR A 98 17.98 -11.48 19.57
C THR A 98 16.85 -12.18 18.84
N ASP A 99 15.98 -11.43 18.19
CA ASP A 99 14.92 -11.98 17.34
C ASP A 99 15.52 -12.66 16.09
N SER A 100 15.21 -13.94 15.90
CA SER A 100 15.82 -14.74 14.83
C SER A 100 15.41 -14.29 13.43
N VAL A 101 14.20 -13.76 13.26
CA VAL A 101 13.70 -13.29 11.96
C VAL A 101 14.36 -11.97 11.58
N LYS A 102 14.40 -11.00 12.50
CA LYS A 102 15.11 -9.72 12.31
C LYS A 102 16.60 -9.95 12.09
N LYS A 103 17.20 -10.90 12.82
CA LYS A 103 18.61 -11.29 12.65
C LYS A 103 18.87 -11.88 11.28
N ALA A 104 18.05 -12.83 10.83
CA ALA A 104 18.20 -13.41 9.50
C ALA A 104 18.04 -12.36 8.40
N ARG A 105 17.10 -11.42 8.53
CA ARG A 105 16.95 -10.30 7.60
C ARG A 105 18.20 -9.41 7.55
N CYS A 106 18.75 -9.04 8.70
CA CYS A 106 19.99 -8.27 8.80
C CYS A 106 21.16 -8.95 8.06
N TYR A 107 21.34 -10.25 8.28
CA TYR A 107 22.36 -11.04 7.58
C TYR A 107 22.09 -11.17 6.08
N LYS A 108 20.83 -11.38 5.67
CA LYS A 108 20.42 -11.44 4.27
C LYS A 108 20.82 -10.16 3.54
N ASP A 109 20.46 -9.01 4.08
CA ASP A 109 20.68 -7.72 3.42
C ASP A 109 22.18 -7.42 3.27
N ILE A 110 23.01 -7.74 4.29
CA ILE A 110 24.48 -7.68 4.17
C ILE A 110 25.01 -8.68 3.13
N GLY A 111 24.50 -9.91 3.13
CA GLY A 111 24.93 -10.94 2.17
C GLY A 111 24.66 -10.55 0.72
N ILE A 112 23.51 -9.90 0.47
CA ILE A 112 23.16 -9.34 -0.84
C ILE A 112 24.08 -8.17 -1.19
N ASN A 113 24.25 -7.19 -0.29
CA ASN A 113 25.08 -6.00 -0.52
C ASN A 113 26.55 -6.36 -0.82
N ARG A 114 27.08 -7.39 -0.13
CA ARG A 114 28.44 -7.90 -0.35
C ARG A 114 28.55 -8.87 -1.52
N ASN A 115 27.43 -9.37 -2.05
CA ASN A 115 27.41 -10.54 -2.90
C ASN A 115 28.21 -11.70 -2.29
N ASP A 116 28.00 -12.00 -1.01
CA ASP A 116 28.77 -13.04 -0.28
C ASP A 116 27.88 -14.24 0.04
N GLU A 117 28.06 -15.33 -0.70
CA GLU A 117 27.33 -16.58 -0.54
C GLU A 117 27.57 -17.26 0.81
N ASN A 118 28.69 -16.96 1.49
CA ASN A 118 28.95 -17.51 2.81
C ASN A 118 28.02 -16.88 3.85
N ILE A 119 27.74 -15.58 3.72
CA ILE A 119 26.77 -14.88 4.58
C ILE A 119 25.36 -15.40 4.30
N CYS A 120 25.00 -15.70 3.04
CA CYS A 120 23.74 -16.39 2.73
C CYS A 120 23.66 -17.78 3.40
N GLY A 121 24.79 -18.51 3.44
CA GLY A 121 24.89 -19.77 4.16
C GLY A 121 24.66 -19.64 5.66
N GLU A 122 25.22 -18.61 6.31
CA GLU A 122 24.95 -18.31 7.72
C GLU A 122 23.49 -17.89 7.93
N THR A 123 22.93 -17.08 7.02
CA THR A 123 21.53 -16.66 7.06
C THR A 123 20.60 -17.87 7.04
N LYS A 124 20.86 -18.82 6.15
CA LYS A 124 20.08 -20.06 5.99
C LYS A 124 20.06 -20.92 7.26
N LYS A 125 21.13 -20.89 8.07
CA LYS A 125 21.18 -21.59 9.37
C LYS A 125 20.28 -20.95 10.42
N ILE A 126 19.98 -19.65 10.28
CA ILE A 126 19.12 -18.89 11.19
C ILE A 126 17.66 -19.02 10.73
N ASP A 127 17.41 -18.72 9.44
CA ASP A 127 16.11 -18.83 8.79
C ASP A 127 16.29 -19.31 7.34
N GLU A 128 15.73 -20.48 7.04
CA GLU A 128 15.92 -21.16 5.76
C GLU A 128 15.37 -20.34 4.57
N LYS A 129 14.24 -19.65 4.78
CA LYS A 129 13.60 -18.80 3.78
C LYS A 129 14.47 -17.59 3.44
N SER A 130 14.92 -16.83 4.45
CA SER A 130 15.79 -15.67 4.27
C SER A 130 17.12 -16.05 3.62
N GLY A 131 17.69 -17.21 3.98
CA GLY A 131 18.89 -17.73 3.33
C GLY A 131 18.67 -18.06 1.85
N SER A 132 17.55 -18.69 1.52
CA SER A 132 17.15 -18.97 0.13
C SER A 132 16.95 -17.69 -0.70
N GLU A 133 16.31 -16.66 -0.13
CA GLU A 133 16.17 -15.35 -0.76
C GLU A 133 17.53 -14.68 -0.99
N CYS A 134 18.45 -14.75 -0.01
CA CYS A 134 19.82 -14.26 -0.13
C CYS A 134 20.55 -14.92 -1.29
N TYR A 135 20.56 -16.26 -1.33
CA TYR A 135 21.20 -17.01 -2.42
C TYR A 135 20.64 -16.65 -3.78
N SER A 136 19.32 -16.48 -3.91
CA SER A 136 18.68 -16.09 -5.18
C SER A 136 19.23 -14.76 -5.70
N GLN A 137 19.25 -13.73 -4.86
CA GLN A 137 19.72 -12.40 -5.26
C GLN A 137 21.23 -12.36 -5.54
N VAL A 138 22.04 -13.05 -4.72
CA VAL A 138 23.48 -13.16 -4.96
C VAL A 138 23.76 -13.95 -6.25
N ALA A 139 23.00 -15.00 -6.54
CA ALA A 139 23.12 -15.78 -7.77
C ALA A 139 22.80 -14.95 -9.02
N ILE A 140 21.75 -14.13 -8.97
CA ILE A 140 21.36 -13.19 -10.04
C ILE A 140 22.47 -12.16 -10.27
N THR A 141 22.92 -11.49 -9.20
CA THR A 141 23.93 -10.43 -9.29
C THR A 141 25.29 -10.95 -9.76
N LYS A 142 25.69 -12.15 -9.31
CA LYS A 142 26.91 -12.82 -9.80
C LYS A 142 26.75 -13.51 -11.15
N ASN A 143 25.52 -13.61 -11.67
CA ASN A 143 25.20 -14.44 -12.84
C ASN A 143 25.74 -15.89 -12.70
N ASN A 144 25.54 -16.49 -11.51
CA ASN A 144 26.05 -17.81 -11.16
C ASN A 144 24.90 -18.76 -10.80
N ALA A 145 24.41 -19.51 -11.79
CA ALA A 145 23.32 -20.45 -11.63
C ALA A 145 23.60 -21.59 -10.63
N GLU A 146 24.87 -21.92 -10.36
CA GLU A 146 25.21 -22.97 -9.41
C GLU A 146 24.74 -22.64 -7.98
N LEU A 147 24.70 -21.35 -7.63
CA LEU A 147 24.21 -20.90 -6.33
C LEU A 147 22.70 -21.16 -6.15
N CYS A 148 21.91 -21.27 -7.23
CA CYS A 148 20.50 -21.64 -7.11
C CYS A 148 20.32 -23.04 -6.51
N LYS A 149 21.33 -23.93 -6.57
CA LYS A 149 21.28 -25.26 -5.94
C LYS A 149 21.22 -25.18 -4.42
N GLU A 150 21.71 -24.10 -3.83
CA GLU A 150 21.65 -23.86 -2.38
C GLU A 150 20.26 -23.42 -1.91
N ILE A 151 19.33 -23.12 -2.82
CA ILE A 151 17.96 -22.75 -2.49
C ILE A 151 17.13 -24.01 -2.24
N THR A 152 16.49 -24.09 -1.07
CA THR A 152 15.76 -25.28 -0.64
C THR A 152 14.32 -25.29 -1.16
N THR A 153 13.64 -24.14 -1.12
CA THR A 153 12.29 -24.00 -1.68
C THR A 153 12.33 -24.16 -3.19
N GLU A 154 11.67 -25.20 -3.71
CA GLU A 154 11.67 -25.52 -5.14
C GLU A 154 11.21 -24.33 -5.99
N TYR A 155 10.14 -23.65 -5.58
CA TYR A 155 9.62 -22.47 -6.26
C TYR A 155 10.68 -21.37 -6.43
N LEU A 156 11.35 -20.97 -5.34
CA LEU A 156 12.40 -19.94 -5.37
C LEU A 156 13.62 -20.40 -6.18
N ARG A 157 13.98 -21.68 -6.09
CA ARG A 157 15.09 -22.25 -6.86
C ARG A 157 14.83 -22.18 -8.36
N GLU A 158 13.64 -22.58 -8.78
CA GLU A 158 13.25 -22.48 -10.19
C GLU A 158 13.18 -21.03 -10.67
N GLN A 159 12.68 -20.13 -9.84
CA GLN A 159 12.68 -18.69 -10.14
C GLN A 159 14.11 -18.16 -10.32
N CYS A 160 15.04 -18.50 -9.41
CA CYS A 160 16.46 -18.16 -9.51
C CYS A 160 17.06 -18.59 -10.87
N TYR A 161 16.81 -19.83 -11.30
CA TYR A 161 17.28 -20.29 -12.62
C TYR A 161 16.68 -19.49 -13.78
N ARG A 162 15.37 -19.20 -13.75
CA ARG A 162 14.71 -18.41 -14.80
C ARG A 162 15.27 -16.99 -14.87
N ASP A 163 15.39 -16.31 -13.73
CA ASP A 163 15.86 -14.93 -13.66
C ASP A 163 17.30 -14.81 -14.16
N ILE A 164 18.17 -15.77 -13.77
CA ILE A 164 19.55 -15.84 -14.30
C ILE A 164 19.55 -16.12 -15.79
N ALA A 165 18.75 -17.07 -16.29
CA ALA A 165 18.71 -17.40 -17.72
C ALA A 165 18.28 -16.18 -18.56
N VAL A 166 17.30 -15.41 -18.08
CA VAL A 166 16.77 -14.20 -18.72
C VAL A 166 17.78 -13.06 -18.69
N ALA A 167 18.38 -12.80 -17.53
CA ALA A 167 19.36 -11.72 -17.33
C ALA A 167 20.67 -11.98 -18.08
N SER A 168 21.10 -13.24 -18.18
CA SER A 168 22.33 -13.64 -18.85
C SER A 168 22.18 -14.00 -20.31
N ASN A 169 20.94 -14.09 -20.80
CA ASN A 169 20.59 -14.58 -22.12
C ASN A 169 21.17 -15.98 -22.44
N LYS A 170 21.22 -16.86 -21.43
CA LYS A 170 21.79 -18.22 -21.51
C LYS A 170 20.68 -19.28 -21.36
N PRO A 171 20.11 -19.79 -22.47
CA PRO A 171 19.00 -20.74 -22.41
C PRO A 171 19.39 -22.10 -21.80
N GLU A 172 20.68 -22.45 -21.75
CA GLU A 172 21.18 -23.65 -21.08
C GLU A 172 20.97 -23.63 -19.56
N VAL A 173 20.81 -22.44 -18.95
CA VAL A 173 20.49 -22.35 -17.51
C VAL A 173 19.11 -22.92 -17.22
N CYS A 174 18.17 -22.81 -18.17
CA CYS A 174 16.83 -23.37 -18.08
C CYS A 174 16.82 -24.90 -17.97
N ASP A 175 17.89 -25.60 -18.38
CA ASP A 175 18.00 -27.05 -18.28
C ASP A 175 18.13 -27.56 -16.83
N ASN A 176 18.32 -26.66 -15.86
CA ASN A 176 18.30 -26.98 -14.43
C ASN A 176 16.89 -27.02 -13.81
N LEU A 177 15.84 -26.71 -14.58
CA LEU A 177 14.45 -26.83 -14.14
C LEU A 177 14.01 -28.31 -14.21
N ALA A 178 13.16 -28.74 -13.28
CA ALA A 178 12.73 -30.14 -13.21
C ALA A 178 11.61 -30.48 -14.20
N ASP A 179 10.69 -29.54 -14.42
CA ASP A 179 9.48 -29.74 -15.22
C ASP A 179 9.73 -29.39 -16.71
N PRO A 180 9.43 -30.30 -17.66
CA PRO A 180 9.63 -30.06 -19.09
C PRO A 180 8.91 -28.85 -19.67
N ASP A 181 7.69 -28.55 -19.20
CA ASP A 181 6.91 -27.40 -19.63
C ASP A 181 7.58 -26.11 -19.10
N LYS A 182 8.10 -26.12 -17.86
CA LYS A 182 8.90 -24.99 -17.32
C LYS A 182 10.23 -24.80 -18.05
N ILE A 183 10.92 -25.88 -18.45
CA ILE A 183 12.14 -25.81 -19.28
C ILE A 183 11.81 -25.12 -20.62
N ALA A 184 10.76 -25.60 -21.30
CA ALA A 184 10.31 -25.05 -22.57
C ALA A 184 9.88 -23.58 -22.44
N ALA A 185 9.16 -23.23 -21.37
CA ALA A 185 8.75 -21.87 -21.08
C ALA A 185 9.94 -20.92 -20.89
N CYS A 186 10.88 -21.32 -20.05
CA CYS A 186 12.13 -20.57 -19.81
C CYS A 186 12.93 -20.40 -21.10
N LYS A 187 13.12 -21.46 -21.89
CA LYS A 187 13.83 -21.38 -23.18
C LYS A 187 13.14 -20.49 -24.19
N GLY A 188 11.82 -20.55 -24.27
CA GLY A 188 11.01 -19.65 -25.11
C GLY A 188 11.21 -18.20 -24.71
N GLN A 189 11.09 -17.88 -23.41
CA GLN A 189 11.29 -16.53 -22.88
C GLN A 189 12.72 -16.02 -23.12
N VAL A 190 13.75 -16.84 -22.93
CA VAL A 190 15.15 -16.42 -23.10
C VAL A 190 15.48 -16.21 -24.57
N THR A 191 15.07 -17.12 -25.45
CA THR A 191 15.48 -17.07 -26.87
C THR A 191 14.53 -16.25 -27.75
N GLY A 192 13.32 -15.94 -27.29
CA GLY A 192 12.24 -15.44 -28.14
C GLY A 192 11.71 -16.48 -29.14
N ASN A 193 12.12 -17.76 -29.02
CA ASN A 193 11.70 -18.81 -29.95
C ASN A 193 10.36 -19.41 -29.52
N ILE A 194 9.27 -18.98 -30.17
CA ILE A 194 7.91 -19.46 -29.90
C ILE A 194 7.75 -20.98 -30.11
N LYS A 195 8.59 -21.61 -30.93
CA LYS A 195 8.57 -23.08 -31.09
C LYS A 195 8.92 -23.82 -29.81
N GLU A 196 9.64 -23.19 -28.88
CA GLU A 196 9.85 -23.74 -27.54
C GLU A 196 8.53 -23.72 -26.75
N CYS A 197 7.80 -22.61 -26.76
CA CYS A 197 6.48 -22.52 -26.12
C CYS A 197 5.48 -23.56 -26.67
N GLU A 198 5.53 -23.84 -27.98
CA GLU A 198 4.67 -24.85 -28.62
C GLU A 198 4.86 -26.27 -28.09
N LYS A 199 5.96 -26.55 -27.37
CA LYS A 199 6.23 -27.85 -26.72
C LYS A 199 5.44 -28.02 -25.41
N ILE A 200 4.92 -26.95 -24.83
CA ILE A 200 4.20 -26.95 -23.54
C ILE A 200 2.83 -27.61 -23.72
N GLN A 201 2.52 -28.57 -22.84
CA GLN A 201 1.27 -29.33 -22.91
C GLN A 201 0.07 -28.52 -22.41
N ASP A 202 0.21 -27.87 -21.26
CA ASP A 202 -0.87 -27.04 -20.71
C ASP A 202 -1.10 -25.79 -21.59
N ILE A 203 -2.35 -25.59 -22.00
CA ILE A 203 -2.72 -24.51 -22.93
C ILE A 203 -2.48 -23.13 -22.30
N ASN A 204 -2.79 -22.97 -21.00
CA ASN A 204 -2.65 -21.69 -20.33
C ASN A 204 -1.17 -21.34 -20.13
N GLU A 205 -0.34 -22.29 -19.72
CA GLU A 205 1.11 -22.10 -19.58
C GLU A 205 1.78 -21.86 -20.92
N ARG A 206 1.33 -22.54 -21.98
CA ARG A 206 1.80 -22.26 -23.34
C ARG A 206 1.50 -20.82 -23.75
N GLU A 207 0.28 -20.35 -23.55
CA GLU A 207 -0.10 -18.98 -23.91
C GLU A 207 0.68 -17.94 -23.11
N LYS A 208 0.89 -18.17 -21.80
CA LYS A 208 1.78 -17.32 -20.97
C LYS A 208 3.21 -17.30 -21.48
N CYS A 209 3.75 -18.45 -21.92
CA CYS A 209 5.07 -18.51 -22.55
C CYS A 209 5.13 -17.64 -23.80
N ILE A 210 4.10 -17.70 -24.65
CA ILE A 210 4.05 -16.89 -25.88
C ILE A 210 4.05 -15.39 -25.53
N VAL A 211 3.25 -14.96 -24.54
CA VAL A 211 3.23 -13.56 -24.07
C VAL A 211 4.62 -13.10 -23.61
N ALA A 212 5.37 -13.96 -22.91
CA ALA A 212 6.70 -13.64 -22.39
C ALA A 212 7.80 -13.68 -23.48
N ALA A 213 7.65 -14.53 -24.49
CA ALA A 213 8.66 -14.74 -25.54
C ALA A 213 8.49 -13.78 -26.74
N ALA A 214 7.25 -13.39 -27.06
CA ALA A 214 6.94 -12.55 -28.23
C ALA A 214 7.66 -11.18 -28.24
N PRO A 215 7.88 -10.47 -27.11
CA PRO A 215 8.62 -9.21 -27.11
C PRO A 215 10.06 -9.35 -27.62
N ARG A 216 10.70 -10.50 -27.34
CA ARG A 216 12.03 -10.81 -27.87
C ARG A 216 12.00 -11.30 -29.32
N SER A 217 10.94 -12.00 -29.73
CA SER A 217 10.76 -12.38 -31.14
C SER A 217 10.49 -11.15 -32.03
N GLY A 218 9.85 -10.13 -31.47
CA GLY A 218 9.44 -8.91 -32.17
C GLY A 218 8.31 -9.12 -33.19
N SER A 219 7.67 -10.30 -33.16
CA SER A 219 6.64 -10.70 -34.12
C SER A 219 5.25 -10.58 -33.50
N GLU A 220 4.44 -9.66 -34.03
CA GLU A 220 3.03 -9.54 -33.65
C GLU A 220 2.18 -10.74 -34.08
N GLU A 221 2.63 -11.52 -35.08
CA GLU A 221 1.94 -12.72 -35.56
C GLU A 221 1.91 -13.81 -34.49
N ASP A 222 2.91 -13.83 -33.60
CA ASP A 222 2.96 -14.79 -32.51
C ASP A 222 1.81 -14.58 -31.52
N CYS A 223 1.37 -13.33 -31.31
CA CYS A 223 0.22 -13.01 -30.48
C CYS A 223 -1.10 -13.56 -31.05
N GLU A 224 -1.19 -13.80 -32.37
CA GLU A 224 -2.38 -14.40 -32.99
C GLU A 224 -2.59 -15.86 -32.56
N LYS A 225 -1.54 -16.53 -32.05
CA LYS A 225 -1.60 -17.91 -31.57
C LYS A 225 -2.29 -18.05 -30.20
N ILE A 226 -2.49 -16.94 -29.48
CA ILE A 226 -3.11 -16.91 -28.16
C ILE A 226 -4.63 -16.87 -28.30
N LYS A 227 -5.34 -17.81 -27.66
CA LYS A 227 -6.81 -17.86 -27.67
C LYS A 227 -7.42 -16.99 -26.56
N ASN A 228 -6.76 -16.90 -25.41
CA ASN A 228 -7.24 -16.03 -24.33
C ASN A 228 -7.09 -14.55 -24.72
N GLN A 229 -8.21 -13.85 -24.89
CA GLN A 229 -8.23 -12.47 -25.36
C GLN A 229 -7.43 -11.51 -24.46
N LYS A 230 -7.45 -11.71 -23.13
CA LYS A 230 -6.69 -10.88 -22.20
C LYS A 230 -5.19 -11.06 -22.41
N LEU A 231 -4.71 -12.31 -22.45
CA LEU A 231 -3.29 -12.61 -22.72
C LEU A 231 -2.86 -12.14 -24.11
N LYS A 232 -3.75 -12.22 -25.10
CA LYS A 232 -3.49 -11.74 -26.46
C LYS A 232 -3.26 -10.23 -26.51
N GLU A 233 -4.08 -9.46 -25.79
CA GLU A 233 -3.91 -8.01 -25.66
C GLU A 233 -2.60 -7.66 -24.93
N ASP A 234 -2.30 -8.36 -23.84
CA ASP A 234 -1.04 -8.19 -23.09
C ASP A 234 0.18 -8.51 -23.99
N CYS A 235 0.07 -9.53 -24.85
CA CYS A 235 1.10 -9.85 -25.84
C CYS A 235 1.35 -8.69 -26.81
N TYR A 236 0.30 -8.13 -27.43
CA TYR A 236 0.47 -7.01 -28.37
C TYR A 236 1.09 -5.80 -27.68
N GLN A 237 0.66 -5.46 -26.46
CA GLN A 237 1.24 -4.35 -25.72
C GLN A 237 2.73 -4.57 -25.48
N ASN A 238 3.14 -5.75 -25.03
CA ASN A 238 4.55 -6.05 -24.77
C ASN A 238 5.39 -6.06 -26.06
N VAL A 239 4.86 -6.57 -27.17
CA VAL A 239 5.55 -6.55 -28.48
C VAL A 239 5.67 -5.12 -29.00
N ALA A 240 4.62 -4.30 -28.89
CA ALA A 240 4.66 -2.90 -29.27
C ALA A 240 5.74 -2.14 -28.48
N ALA A 241 5.75 -2.28 -27.16
CA ALA A 241 6.72 -1.65 -26.28
C ALA A 241 8.16 -2.08 -26.60
N ALA A 242 8.41 -3.36 -26.88
CA ALA A 242 9.75 -3.86 -27.17
C ALA A 242 10.25 -3.52 -28.59
N THR A 243 9.35 -3.31 -29.54
CA THR A 243 9.71 -3.02 -30.95
C THR A 243 9.58 -1.55 -31.33
N GLY A 244 8.94 -0.74 -30.51
CA GLY A 244 8.60 0.66 -30.81
C GLY A 244 7.56 0.81 -31.94
N LYS A 245 6.84 -0.24 -32.33
CA LYS A 245 5.90 -0.20 -33.45
C LYS A 245 4.51 0.23 -33.01
N GLU A 246 4.18 1.50 -33.23
CA GLU A 246 2.88 2.08 -32.88
C GLU A 246 1.68 1.36 -33.53
N SER A 247 1.84 0.83 -34.75
CA SER A 247 0.77 0.13 -35.48
C SER A 247 0.26 -1.12 -34.75
N ILE A 248 1.05 -1.69 -33.84
CA ILE A 248 0.62 -2.83 -33.02
C ILE A 248 -0.44 -2.39 -32.01
N CYS A 249 -0.34 -1.16 -31.48
CA CYS A 249 -1.32 -0.61 -30.54
C CYS A 249 -2.70 -0.41 -31.17
N ASP A 250 -2.81 -0.33 -32.51
CA ASP A 250 -4.10 -0.28 -33.20
C ASP A 250 -4.90 -1.59 -33.09
N LYS A 251 -4.26 -2.70 -32.68
CA LYS A 251 -4.94 -3.97 -32.37
C LYS A 251 -5.62 -3.97 -30.99
N LEU A 252 -5.33 -2.97 -30.16
CA LEU A 252 -5.91 -2.79 -28.83
C LEU A 252 -7.05 -1.77 -28.86
N LYS A 253 -7.88 -1.78 -27.83
CA LYS A 253 -9.03 -0.89 -27.67
C LYS A 253 -8.96 -0.11 -26.37
N ASP A 254 -9.67 1.02 -26.35
CA ASP A 254 -9.91 1.85 -25.17
C ASP A 254 -8.59 2.21 -24.45
N TYR A 255 -8.60 2.23 -23.11
CA TYR A 255 -7.46 2.59 -22.28
C TYR A 255 -6.20 1.73 -22.52
N LYS A 256 -6.35 0.49 -23.02
CA LYS A 256 -5.18 -0.37 -23.33
C LYS A 256 -4.40 0.14 -24.55
N LYS A 257 -5.09 0.72 -25.52
CA LYS A 257 -4.44 1.37 -26.68
C LYS A 257 -3.61 2.56 -26.23
N ASP A 258 -4.18 3.38 -25.36
CA ASP A 258 -3.55 4.58 -24.80
C ASP A 258 -2.29 4.22 -23.99
N ARG A 259 -2.39 3.21 -23.12
CA ARG A 259 -1.23 2.69 -22.38
C ARG A 259 -0.15 2.11 -23.30
N CYS A 260 -0.55 1.36 -24.34
CA CYS A 260 0.39 0.84 -25.34
C CYS A 260 1.13 1.97 -26.09
N LEU A 261 0.41 3.01 -26.51
CA LEU A 261 1.01 4.18 -27.15
C LEU A 261 1.99 4.89 -26.22
N SER A 262 1.66 5.00 -24.93
CA SER A 262 2.54 5.56 -23.89
C SER A 262 3.84 4.76 -23.75
N ASP A 263 3.75 3.43 -23.68
CA ASP A 263 4.91 2.54 -23.61
C ASP A 263 5.80 2.66 -24.87
N VAL A 264 5.19 2.71 -26.05
CA VAL A 264 5.89 2.91 -27.34
C VAL A 264 6.55 4.29 -27.40
N ALA A 265 5.88 5.33 -26.95
CA ALA A 265 6.41 6.69 -26.92
C ALA A 265 7.65 6.78 -26.03
N LYS A 266 7.61 6.13 -24.85
CA LYS A 266 8.73 6.03 -23.92
C LYS A 266 9.91 5.26 -24.52
N PHE A 267 9.65 4.14 -25.19
CA PHE A 267 10.70 3.35 -25.84
C PHE A 267 11.39 4.12 -26.97
N ASN A 268 10.62 4.77 -27.84
CA ASN A 268 11.14 5.55 -28.96
C ASN A 268 11.61 6.95 -28.58
N LYS A 269 11.37 7.39 -27.32
CA LYS A 269 11.59 8.76 -26.86
C LYS A 269 10.91 9.80 -27.75
N ASN A 270 9.71 9.49 -28.25
CA ASN A 270 9.00 10.29 -29.23
C ASN A 270 7.71 10.91 -28.64
N PRO A 271 7.71 12.22 -28.29
CA PRO A 271 6.54 12.88 -27.72
C PRO A 271 5.37 12.98 -28.71
N GLU A 272 5.60 12.90 -30.03
CA GLU A 272 4.52 12.91 -31.02
C GLU A 272 3.60 11.68 -30.90
N THR A 273 4.11 10.57 -30.35
CA THR A 273 3.31 9.39 -30.07
C THR A 273 2.32 9.66 -28.92
N CYS A 274 2.69 10.45 -27.90
CA CYS A 274 1.79 10.83 -26.80
C CYS A 274 0.57 11.63 -27.29
N LYS A 275 0.72 12.43 -28.35
CA LYS A 275 -0.40 13.19 -28.97
C LYS A 275 -1.50 12.29 -29.54
N LYS A 276 -1.23 11.00 -29.73
CA LYS A 276 -2.19 10.01 -30.25
C LYS A 276 -3.02 9.35 -29.14
N ILE A 277 -2.63 9.54 -27.88
CA ILE A 277 -3.33 9.02 -26.70
C ILE A 277 -4.64 9.81 -26.55
N SER A 278 -5.75 9.09 -26.40
CA SER A 278 -7.08 9.70 -26.30
C SER A 278 -7.43 10.17 -24.90
N ASP A 279 -7.03 9.42 -23.88
CA ASP A 279 -7.19 9.79 -22.48
C ASP A 279 -6.19 10.89 -22.08
N VAL A 280 -6.70 12.03 -21.62
CA VAL A 280 -5.89 13.21 -21.31
C VAL A 280 -4.94 12.95 -20.14
N TYR A 281 -5.35 12.13 -19.17
CA TYR A 281 -4.54 11.82 -18.00
C TYR A 281 -3.33 10.95 -18.38
N GLU A 282 -3.55 9.89 -19.15
CA GLU A 282 -2.47 9.04 -19.71
C GLU A 282 -1.58 9.81 -20.68
N GLN A 283 -2.14 10.71 -21.47
CA GLN A 283 -1.37 11.60 -22.34
C GLN A 283 -0.40 12.48 -21.54
N ASN A 284 -0.88 13.09 -20.45
CA ASN A 284 -0.06 13.91 -19.57
C ASN A 284 1.07 13.09 -18.92
N ILE A 285 0.77 11.87 -18.44
CA ILE A 285 1.77 10.93 -17.91
C ILE A 285 2.83 10.60 -18.97
N CYS A 286 2.40 10.36 -20.21
CA CYS A 286 3.28 10.04 -21.33
C CYS A 286 4.30 11.17 -21.58
N PHE A 287 3.83 12.41 -21.71
CA PHE A 287 4.70 13.57 -21.91
C PHE A 287 5.68 13.77 -20.76
N GLU A 288 5.19 13.67 -19.52
CA GLU A 288 6.02 13.81 -18.32
C GLU A 288 7.15 12.77 -18.28
N ASN A 289 6.82 11.49 -18.53
CA ASN A 289 7.80 10.42 -18.55
C ASN A 289 8.88 10.63 -19.62
N ILE A 290 8.51 11.11 -20.80
CA ILE A 290 9.48 11.41 -21.88
C ILE A 290 10.32 12.64 -21.52
N ALA A 291 9.71 13.70 -20.98
CA ALA A 291 10.41 14.90 -20.53
C ALA A 291 11.52 14.56 -19.52
N LEU A 292 11.20 13.71 -18.53
CA LEU A 292 12.13 13.21 -17.52
C LEU A 292 13.20 12.30 -18.13
N ALA A 293 12.84 11.41 -19.06
CA ALA A 293 13.79 10.50 -19.70
C ALA A 293 14.81 11.26 -20.56
N GLU A 294 14.36 12.27 -21.29
CA GLU A 294 15.19 13.08 -22.19
C GLU A 294 15.82 14.31 -21.53
N ASN A 295 15.50 14.58 -20.26
CA ASN A 295 15.88 15.80 -19.57
C ASN A 295 15.51 17.07 -20.38
N ASN A 296 14.32 17.07 -20.98
CA ASN A 296 13.86 18.08 -21.91
C ASN A 296 12.56 18.74 -21.43
N LYS A 297 12.73 19.87 -20.73
CA LYS A 297 11.65 20.67 -20.14
C LYS A 297 10.61 21.13 -21.18
N ASN A 298 10.99 21.30 -22.44
CA ASN A 298 10.07 21.76 -23.48
C ASN A 298 8.95 20.76 -23.75
N ILE A 299 9.14 19.47 -23.45
CA ILE A 299 8.12 18.43 -23.59
C ILE A 299 7.01 18.62 -22.56
N CYS A 300 7.30 19.17 -21.38
CA CYS A 300 6.28 19.47 -20.37
C CYS A 300 5.24 20.48 -20.90
N ASN A 301 5.60 21.37 -21.83
CA ASN A 301 4.66 22.33 -22.41
C ASN A 301 3.48 21.66 -23.14
N ASP A 302 3.63 20.40 -23.56
CA ASP A 302 2.56 19.64 -24.22
C ASP A 302 1.59 18.98 -23.22
N ILE A 303 1.88 19.02 -21.90
CA ILE A 303 0.97 18.53 -20.84
C ILE A 303 -0.22 19.48 -20.74
N ALA A 304 -1.44 18.97 -20.89
CA ALA A 304 -2.66 19.78 -20.88
C ALA A 304 -2.99 20.34 -19.49
N ASP A 305 -2.72 19.56 -18.43
CA ASP A 305 -2.95 19.95 -17.04
C ASP A 305 -1.87 20.92 -16.54
N PRO A 306 -2.21 22.15 -16.10
CA PRO A 306 -1.22 23.14 -15.67
C PRO A 306 -0.44 22.76 -14.41
N GLU A 307 -1.06 22.13 -13.42
CA GLU A 307 -0.41 21.75 -12.16
C GLU A 307 0.60 20.64 -12.40
N ARG A 308 0.22 19.66 -13.23
CA ARG A 308 1.11 18.58 -13.64
C ARG A 308 2.22 19.06 -14.56
N ARG A 309 1.97 20.07 -15.39
CA ARG A 309 3.00 20.72 -16.21
C ARG A 309 4.07 21.36 -15.33
N GLU A 310 3.66 22.14 -14.32
CA GLU A 310 4.59 22.75 -13.36
C GLU A 310 5.40 21.69 -12.61
N THR A 311 4.74 20.64 -12.13
CA THR A 311 5.40 19.49 -11.48
C THR A 311 6.40 18.79 -12.42
N CYS A 312 6.07 18.62 -13.70
CA CYS A 312 6.98 18.05 -14.72
C CYS A 312 8.22 18.92 -14.90
N GLU A 313 8.00 20.23 -15.02
CA GLU A 313 9.04 21.23 -15.21
C GLU A 313 10.05 21.26 -14.07
N GLU A 314 9.57 21.25 -12.82
CA GLU A 314 10.39 21.18 -11.61
C GLU A 314 11.22 19.89 -11.59
N ARG A 315 10.58 18.73 -11.77
CA ARG A 315 11.28 17.43 -11.72
C ARG A 315 12.33 17.25 -12.81
N VAL A 316 12.16 17.87 -13.98
CA VAL A 316 13.19 17.88 -15.03
C VAL A 316 14.39 18.72 -14.60
N ASP A 317 14.15 19.88 -13.99
CA ASP A 317 15.21 20.74 -13.47
C ASP A 317 16.00 20.04 -12.33
N ASP A 318 15.32 19.34 -11.42
CA ASP A 318 15.96 18.60 -10.31
C ASP A 318 16.86 17.46 -10.77
N LYS A 319 16.44 16.77 -11.83
CA LYS A 319 17.20 15.67 -12.43
C LYS A 319 18.50 16.16 -13.06
N LYS A 320 18.54 17.41 -13.53
CA LYS A 320 19.75 18.02 -14.08
C LYS A 320 20.81 18.18 -12.98
N ASP A 321 20.39 18.57 -11.77
CA ASP A 321 21.30 18.79 -10.65
C ASP A 321 21.90 17.48 -10.11
N THR A 322 21.11 16.40 -10.07
CA THR A 322 21.62 15.06 -9.68
C THR A 322 22.63 14.50 -10.69
N ASN A 323 22.43 14.74 -11.99
CA ASN A 323 23.42 14.36 -13.01
C ASN A 323 24.71 15.20 -12.91
N ILE A 324 24.61 16.51 -12.61
CA ILE A 324 25.80 17.36 -12.39
C ILE A 324 26.62 16.83 -11.21
N ILE A 325 25.98 16.40 -10.12
CA ILE A 325 26.67 15.82 -8.96
C ILE A 325 27.40 14.53 -9.35
N LYS A 326 26.77 13.66 -10.15
CA LYS A 326 27.39 12.43 -10.65
C LYS A 326 28.60 12.73 -11.55
N ASP A 327 28.47 13.66 -12.50
CA ASP A 327 29.56 14.05 -13.40
C ASP A 327 30.73 14.69 -12.64
N VAL A 328 30.44 15.50 -11.61
CA VAL A 328 31.45 16.08 -10.72
C VAL A 328 32.13 14.98 -9.90
N SER A 329 31.39 14.00 -9.37
CA SER A 329 31.92 12.86 -8.62
C SER A 329 32.83 11.98 -9.49
N ASP A 330 32.40 11.67 -10.71
CA ASP A 330 33.19 10.89 -11.68
C ASP A 330 34.44 11.68 -12.13
N GLY A 331 34.30 13.00 -12.34
CA GLY A 331 35.41 13.91 -12.62
C GLY A 331 36.43 14.00 -11.48
N LEU A 332 35.99 14.10 -10.23
CA LEU A 332 36.84 14.09 -9.03
C LEU A 332 37.55 12.74 -8.86
N SER A 333 36.87 11.64 -9.15
CA SER A 333 37.47 10.30 -9.12
C SER A 333 38.56 10.15 -10.19
N SER A 334 38.40 10.80 -11.35
CA SER A 334 39.44 10.88 -12.38
C SER A 334 40.61 11.80 -12.00
N LEU A 335 40.35 12.93 -11.32
CA LEU A 335 41.36 13.90 -10.88
C LEU A 335 42.21 13.38 -9.70
N LEU A 336 41.60 12.67 -8.76
CA LEU A 336 42.30 12.05 -7.65
C LEU A 336 43.10 10.79 -8.07
N GLY A 337 42.88 10.32 -9.30
CA GLY A 337 43.69 9.28 -9.95
C GLY A 337 44.92 9.78 -10.71
N GLY A 338 45.17 11.09 -10.77
CA GLY A 338 46.27 11.69 -11.55
C GLY A 338 47.18 12.58 -10.73
N GLY A 339 48.36 12.08 -10.35
CA GLY A 339 49.43 12.90 -9.80
C GLY A 339 50.12 13.75 -10.87
N GLY A 340 50.22 15.07 -10.63
CA GLY A 340 51.09 15.97 -11.39
C GLY A 340 50.63 17.43 -11.41
N ASP A 341 51.27 18.25 -10.58
CA ASP A 341 51.40 19.72 -10.58
C ASP A 341 50.72 20.54 -11.71
N GLU A 342 49.83 21.48 -11.35
CA GLU A 342 50.08 22.94 -11.37
C GLU A 342 48.77 23.73 -11.10
N THR A 343 48.91 24.79 -10.31
CA THR A 343 47.85 25.69 -9.85
C THR A 343 47.41 26.71 -10.91
N THR A 344 46.10 26.85 -11.15
CA THR A 344 45.54 28.11 -11.70
C THR A 344 44.18 28.42 -11.09
N THR A 345 44.05 29.65 -10.58
CA THR A 345 42.87 30.20 -9.91
C THR A 345 42.14 31.16 -10.86
N THR A 346 40.84 30.95 -11.08
CA THR A 346 40.00 31.89 -11.86
C THR A 346 38.82 32.37 -11.01
N THR A 347 38.67 33.69 -10.89
CA THR A 347 37.62 34.39 -10.13
C THR A 347 36.50 34.84 -11.06
N ILE A 348 35.24 34.59 -10.73
CA ILE A 348 34.05 35.13 -11.43
C ILE A 348 33.22 35.95 -10.43
N LYS A 349 32.82 37.16 -10.85
CA LYS A 349 31.93 38.08 -10.13
C LYS A 349 30.48 37.83 -10.54
N THR A 350 29.54 37.95 -9.60
CA THR A 350 28.10 37.99 -9.84
C THR A 350 27.48 39.27 -9.26
N SER A 351 26.41 39.75 -9.90
CA SER A 351 25.57 40.88 -9.50
C SER A 351 24.14 40.39 -9.19
N GLU A 352 23.51 41.06 -8.22
CA GLU A 352 22.22 40.76 -7.57
C GLU A 352 21.00 41.46 -8.22
N GLU A 353 19.84 41.20 -7.61
CA GLU A 353 18.53 41.89 -7.62
C GLU A 353 17.43 41.27 -8.50
N SER A 354 16.15 41.12 -8.12
CA SER A 354 15.37 41.31 -6.87
C SER A 354 13.96 40.77 -7.12
N ALA A 355 13.28 40.32 -6.06
CA ALA A 355 11.89 39.83 -6.04
C ALA A 355 10.84 40.95 -5.82
N ASN A 356 9.57 40.66 -6.15
CA ASN A 356 8.29 41.16 -5.59
C ASN A 356 7.16 40.72 -6.57
N GLY A 357 5.94 40.31 -6.21
CA GLY A 357 5.19 40.27 -4.95
C GLY A 357 3.68 40.39 -5.27
N SER A 358 2.90 39.42 -4.76
CA SER A 358 1.48 39.47 -4.35
C SER A 358 0.33 39.94 -5.28
N GLY A 359 -0.69 39.07 -5.41
CA GLY A 359 -2.01 39.30 -4.80
C GLY A 359 -3.21 39.50 -5.75
N GLN A 360 -4.18 38.58 -5.74
CA GLN A 360 -5.58 38.86 -6.11
C GLN A 360 -6.57 37.97 -5.34
N GLU A 361 -7.56 38.62 -4.71
CA GLU A 361 -8.79 38.05 -4.16
C GLU A 361 -9.95 38.16 -5.15
N GLY A 362 -10.89 37.21 -5.08
CA GLY A 362 -12.31 37.45 -5.33
C GLY A 362 -12.94 36.69 -6.50
N VAL A 363 -13.21 35.38 -6.35
CA VAL A 363 -14.03 34.60 -7.30
C VAL A 363 -15.42 34.33 -6.70
N ILE A 364 -16.43 34.65 -7.49
CA ILE A 364 -17.86 34.47 -7.26
C ILE A 364 -18.21 32.97 -7.35
N ASP A 365 -18.93 32.44 -6.34
CA ASP A 365 -19.36 31.04 -6.23
C ASP A 365 -20.06 30.52 -7.49
N LYS A 366 -19.49 29.50 -8.13
CA LYS A 366 -20.19 28.60 -9.06
C LYS A 366 -20.55 27.30 -8.33
N PRO A 367 -21.77 26.77 -8.45
CA PRO A 367 -22.10 25.45 -7.92
C PRO A 367 -21.24 24.37 -8.58
N LEU A 368 -20.82 23.36 -7.81
CA LEU A 368 -20.09 22.20 -8.33
C LEU A 368 -20.92 21.51 -9.43
N GLU A 369 -20.30 21.33 -10.60
CA GLU A 369 -20.86 20.51 -11.68
C GLU A 369 -20.45 19.06 -11.44
N TYR A 370 -21.42 18.16 -11.30
CA TYR A 370 -21.19 16.72 -11.24
C TYR A 370 -21.04 16.15 -12.65
N GLY A 371 -20.02 15.31 -12.86
CA GLY A 371 -19.82 14.57 -14.10
C GLY A 371 -20.85 13.45 -14.27
N LEU A 372 -20.96 12.88 -15.48
CA LEU A 372 -21.86 11.75 -15.73
C LEU A 372 -21.48 10.50 -14.92
N ASP A 373 -20.20 10.40 -14.51
CA ASP A 373 -19.66 9.29 -13.72
C ASP A 373 -19.97 9.41 -12.22
N ASP A 374 -20.45 10.58 -11.77
CA ASP A 374 -20.86 10.83 -10.38
C ASP A 374 -22.34 10.47 -10.12
N LEU A 375 -23.05 9.99 -11.14
CA LEU A 375 -24.46 9.63 -11.05
C LEU A 375 -24.59 8.15 -10.66
N ASP A 376 -25.50 7.86 -9.73
CA ASP A 376 -25.87 6.47 -9.45
C ASP A 376 -26.57 5.81 -10.65
N ASP A 377 -26.85 4.51 -10.56
CA ASP A 377 -27.57 3.75 -11.60
C ASP A 377 -28.97 4.33 -11.92
N ASN A 378 -29.49 5.24 -11.09
CA ASN A 378 -30.77 5.94 -11.30
C ASN A 378 -30.61 7.35 -11.86
N GLY A 379 -29.38 7.81 -12.13
CA GLY A 379 -29.09 9.15 -12.64
C GLY A 379 -29.14 10.26 -11.58
N CYS A 380 -29.01 9.94 -10.28
CA CYS A 380 -29.04 10.91 -9.19
C CYS A 380 -27.62 11.21 -8.68
N THR A 381 -27.38 12.47 -8.29
CA THR A 381 -26.11 12.88 -7.68
C THR A 381 -25.97 12.35 -6.23
N PRO A 382 -24.77 12.34 -5.62
CA PRO A 382 -24.58 11.82 -4.26
C PRO A 382 -25.36 12.57 -3.15
N VAL A 383 -25.85 13.79 -3.44
CA VAL A 383 -26.70 14.59 -2.53
C VAL A 383 -28.20 14.47 -2.83
N GLU A 384 -28.56 13.55 -3.73
CA GLU A 384 -29.93 13.23 -4.11
C GLU A 384 -30.25 11.76 -3.82
N LYS A 385 -31.53 11.48 -3.60
CA LYS A 385 -32.07 10.13 -3.46
C LYS A 385 -33.08 9.85 -4.57
N ALA A 386 -32.92 8.72 -5.23
CA ALA A 386 -33.86 8.18 -6.19
C ALA A 386 -35.20 7.81 -5.52
N VAL A 387 -36.30 8.40 -5.98
CA VAL A 387 -37.65 8.13 -5.50
C VAL A 387 -38.53 7.73 -6.67
N LYS A 388 -39.09 6.51 -6.63
CA LYS A 388 -40.08 6.08 -7.62
C LYS A 388 -41.40 6.80 -7.39
N THR A 389 -41.92 7.41 -8.44
CA THR A 389 -43.25 8.01 -8.46
C THR A 389 -44.32 6.94 -8.63
N GLY A 390 -45.58 7.26 -8.34
CA GLY A 390 -46.71 6.33 -8.52
C GLY A 390 -46.95 5.88 -9.97
N GLY A 391 -46.29 6.51 -10.95
CA GLY A 391 -46.30 6.12 -12.37
C GLY A 391 -45.16 5.18 -12.77
N GLY A 392 -44.22 4.87 -11.87
CA GLY A 392 -43.06 4.02 -12.14
C GLY A 392 -41.78 4.78 -12.50
N ASP A 393 -41.86 6.08 -12.78
CA ASP A 393 -40.68 6.91 -13.09
C ASP A 393 -39.87 7.21 -11.83
N THR A 394 -38.54 7.21 -11.95
CA THR A 394 -37.63 7.60 -10.86
C THR A 394 -37.32 9.10 -10.94
N ILE A 395 -37.50 9.82 -9.82
CA ILE A 395 -37.10 11.23 -9.68
C ILE A 395 -36.08 11.39 -8.56
N CYS A 396 -35.09 12.26 -8.75
CA CYS A 396 -34.10 12.60 -7.74
C CYS A 396 -34.64 13.68 -6.79
N ARG A 397 -34.62 13.41 -5.47
CA ARG A 397 -34.97 14.39 -4.42
C ARG A 397 -33.76 14.65 -3.54
N CYS A 398 -33.53 15.91 -3.17
CA CYS A 398 -32.47 16.26 -2.22
C CYS A 398 -32.63 15.49 -0.91
N ILE A 399 -31.52 15.01 -0.37
CA ILE A 399 -31.50 14.38 0.95
C ILE A 399 -31.73 15.42 2.06
N ASP A 400 -32.12 14.96 3.25
CA ASP A 400 -32.35 15.83 4.39
C ASP A 400 -31.12 16.68 4.71
N GLY A 401 -31.35 17.97 5.02
CA GLY A 401 -30.28 18.96 5.18
C GLY A 401 -29.95 19.74 3.91
N TYR A 402 -30.53 19.38 2.76
CA TYR A 402 -30.39 20.12 1.50
C TYR A 402 -31.77 20.54 0.96
N SER A 403 -31.89 21.77 0.47
CA SER A 403 -33.09 22.27 -0.22
C SER A 403 -32.86 22.34 -1.72
N ARG A 404 -33.90 21.99 -2.47
CA ARG A 404 -33.90 22.10 -3.93
C ARG A 404 -33.94 23.58 -4.33
N VAL A 405 -32.92 24.03 -5.04
CA VAL A 405 -32.86 25.35 -5.67
C VAL A 405 -32.75 25.18 -7.18
N TYR A 406 -33.15 26.20 -7.95
CA TYR A 406 -33.03 26.17 -9.39
C TYR A 406 -32.00 27.19 -9.84
N VAL A 407 -31.00 26.74 -10.58
CA VAL A 407 -30.01 27.60 -11.23
C VAL A 407 -30.13 27.34 -12.72
N ASN A 408 -30.51 28.37 -13.49
CA ASN A 408 -30.78 28.28 -14.93
C ASN A 408 -31.79 27.15 -15.29
N ASP A 409 -32.92 27.11 -14.58
CA ASP A 409 -34.00 26.11 -14.72
C ASP A 409 -33.59 24.65 -14.46
N LYS A 410 -32.36 24.39 -14.02
CA LYS A 410 -31.92 23.07 -13.57
C LYS A 410 -32.00 22.97 -12.05
N PRO A 411 -32.60 21.89 -11.49
CA PRO A 411 -32.66 21.69 -10.06
C PRO A 411 -31.29 21.26 -9.50
N TYR A 412 -30.91 21.83 -8.36
CA TYR A 412 -29.73 21.45 -7.58
C TYR A 412 -30.10 21.35 -6.10
N CYS A 413 -29.36 20.53 -5.35
CA CYS A 413 -29.52 20.42 -3.90
C CYS A 413 -28.51 21.33 -3.20
N LYS A 414 -29.00 22.39 -2.56
CA LYS A 414 -28.20 23.35 -1.80
C LYS A 414 -28.27 23.02 -0.32
N PHE A 415 -27.12 22.94 0.36
CA PHE A 415 -27.09 22.71 1.79
C PHE A 415 -27.82 23.82 2.56
N ASN A 416 -28.65 23.44 3.52
CA ASN A 416 -29.44 24.35 4.33
C ASN A 416 -28.61 24.84 5.50
N LYS A 417 -27.99 26.01 5.32
CA LYS A 417 -27.24 26.70 6.37
C LYS A 417 -28.18 27.05 7.54
N PRO A 418 -27.82 26.74 8.80
CA PRO A 418 -28.54 27.28 9.95
C PRO A 418 -28.34 28.80 10.01
N GLU A 419 -29.43 29.55 10.09
CA GLU A 419 -29.35 31.00 10.30
C GLU A 419 -28.82 31.24 11.73
N ASP A 420 -27.78 32.08 11.85
CA ASP A 420 -27.21 32.60 13.10
C ASP A 420 -26.08 31.80 13.83
N THR A 421 -25.20 31.11 13.10
CA THR A 421 -24.04 30.42 13.73
C THR A 421 -22.77 31.26 13.89
N GLY A 422 -22.69 32.46 13.30
CA GLY A 422 -21.46 33.28 13.31
C GLY A 422 -20.24 32.66 12.58
N MET A 423 -20.37 31.47 12.00
CA MET A 423 -19.26 30.70 11.41
C MET A 423 -18.82 31.28 10.05
N SER A 424 -17.50 31.20 9.80
CA SER A 424 -16.91 31.57 8.51
C SER A 424 -17.28 30.56 7.41
N GLN A 425 -17.16 30.95 6.14
CA GLN A 425 -17.43 30.08 4.99
C GLN A 425 -16.55 28.81 4.98
N ASN A 426 -15.28 28.92 5.40
CA ASN A 426 -14.39 27.77 5.44
C ASN A 426 -14.75 26.78 6.55
N ASP A 427 -15.21 27.28 7.71
CA ASP A 427 -15.64 26.40 8.81
C ASP A 427 -16.93 25.67 8.45
N LEU A 428 -17.83 26.33 7.72
CA LEU A 428 -19.02 25.69 7.18
C LEU A 428 -18.68 24.61 6.14
N ARG A 429 -17.66 24.82 5.28
CA ARG A 429 -17.18 23.78 4.35
C ARG A 429 -16.54 22.60 5.08
N LYS A 430 -15.79 22.83 6.16
CA LYS A 430 -15.22 21.76 6.99
C LYS A 430 -16.32 20.95 7.65
N VAL A 431 -17.31 21.62 8.26
CA VAL A 431 -18.47 20.95 8.85
C VAL A 431 -19.27 20.19 7.78
N GLU A 432 -19.49 20.77 6.61
CA GLU A 432 -20.19 20.10 5.50
C GLU A 432 -19.41 18.88 5.02
N TYR A 433 -18.09 18.97 4.86
CA TYR A 433 -17.22 17.85 4.49
C TYR A 433 -17.25 16.73 5.54
N THR A 434 -17.16 17.09 6.83
CA THR A 434 -17.26 16.12 7.93
C THR A 434 -18.65 15.46 7.93
N ILE A 435 -19.73 16.22 7.78
CA ILE A 435 -21.11 15.69 7.74
C ILE A 435 -21.34 14.80 6.52
N ARG A 436 -20.79 15.14 5.34
CA ARG A 436 -20.87 14.31 4.12
C ARG A 436 -20.27 12.91 4.33
N ASN A 437 -19.30 12.78 5.24
CA ASN A 437 -18.65 11.51 5.53
C ASN A 437 -19.33 10.71 6.65
N LEU A 438 -20.40 11.23 7.27
CA LEU A 438 -21.11 10.59 8.39
C LEU A 438 -22.33 9.74 7.99
N HIS A 439 -22.53 9.45 6.71
CA HIS A 439 -23.78 8.83 6.23
C HIS A 439 -24.09 7.39 6.74
N ASN A 440 -23.13 6.72 7.39
CA ASN A 440 -23.25 5.31 7.83
C ASN A 440 -23.28 5.11 9.36
N TYR A 441 -23.40 6.17 10.17
CA TYR A 441 -23.32 6.05 11.63
C TYR A 441 -24.71 6.26 12.29
N GLU A 442 -25.16 5.29 13.11
CA GLU A 442 -26.50 5.33 13.74
C GLU A 442 -26.57 6.19 15.01
N SER A 443 -25.46 6.39 15.72
CA SER A 443 -25.35 7.39 16.79
C SER A 443 -23.90 7.69 17.13
N GLU A 444 -23.46 8.93 16.94
CA GLU A 444 -22.10 9.36 17.34
C GLU A 444 -22.12 10.82 17.84
N VAL A 445 -21.23 11.14 18.78
CA VAL A 445 -21.01 12.52 19.23
C VAL A 445 -19.79 13.04 18.48
N VAL A 446 -20.02 13.96 17.56
CA VAL A 446 -18.97 14.54 16.73
C VAL A 446 -18.48 15.81 17.39
N THR A 447 -17.20 15.84 17.73
CA THR A 447 -16.55 17.03 18.28
C THR A 447 -15.81 17.75 17.16
N VAL A 448 -16.14 19.01 16.93
CA VAL A 448 -15.46 19.87 15.96
C VAL A 448 -14.82 21.03 16.70
N THR A 449 -13.50 21.15 16.59
CA THR A 449 -12.76 22.24 17.21
C THR A 449 -12.66 23.40 16.23
N VAL A 450 -13.23 24.55 16.59
CA VAL A 450 -13.20 25.78 15.79
C VAL A 450 -12.61 26.89 16.63
N GLU A 451 -11.52 27.50 16.14
CA GLU A 451 -10.76 28.55 16.85
C GLU A 451 -10.39 28.18 18.31
N GLY A 452 -10.11 26.91 18.56
CA GLY A 452 -9.72 26.39 19.88
C GLY A 452 -10.89 26.05 20.81
N ASN A 453 -12.14 26.25 20.40
CA ASN A 453 -13.31 25.82 21.15
C ASN A 453 -13.89 24.53 20.55
N GLU A 454 -14.14 23.53 21.40
CA GLU A 454 -14.79 22.28 20.99
C GLU A 454 -16.31 22.42 20.96
N LEU A 455 -16.90 22.19 19.79
CA LEU A 455 -18.35 22.09 19.62
C LEU A 455 -18.73 20.63 19.44
N LYS A 456 -19.59 20.12 20.32
CA LYS A 456 -20.01 18.71 20.31
C LYS A 456 -21.44 18.61 19.77
N PHE A 457 -21.60 17.78 18.76
CA PHE A 457 -22.89 17.53 18.12
C PHE A 457 -23.27 16.07 18.34
N GLY A 458 -24.37 15.83 19.06
CA GLY A 458 -24.98 14.50 19.08
C GLY A 458 -25.78 14.31 17.79
N VAL A 459 -25.40 13.33 16.96
CA VAL A 459 -26.16 12.96 15.76
C VAL A 459 -26.83 11.61 16.00
N ILE A 460 -28.16 11.58 15.96
CA ILE A 460 -28.94 10.35 16.10
C ILE A 460 -29.89 10.24 14.90
N ARG A 461 -29.85 9.09 14.20
CA ARG A 461 -30.83 8.75 13.16
C ARG A 461 -31.97 7.93 13.78
N LYS A 462 -33.23 8.33 13.56
CA LYS A 462 -34.35 7.40 13.76
C LYS A 462 -34.49 6.48 12.56
N ALA A 463 -35.01 5.27 12.78
CA ALA A 463 -35.22 4.22 11.78
C ALA A 463 -36.06 4.60 10.53
N ASN A 464 -36.61 5.82 10.46
CA ASN A 464 -37.34 6.36 9.32
C ASN A 464 -36.58 7.46 8.55
N GLY A 465 -35.30 7.71 8.86
CA GLY A 465 -34.41 8.58 8.08
C GLY A 465 -34.36 10.04 8.50
N GLN A 466 -35.10 10.47 9.54
CA GLN A 466 -34.99 11.84 10.06
C GLN A 466 -33.79 12.02 11.00
N LEU A 467 -33.02 13.10 10.79
CA LEU A 467 -31.94 13.55 11.68
C LEU A 467 -32.45 14.53 12.75
N LEU A 468 -31.93 14.40 13.97
CA LEU A 468 -32.09 15.34 15.07
C LEU A 468 -30.71 15.69 15.66
N TYR A 469 -30.52 16.95 16.05
CA TYR A 469 -29.30 17.45 16.69
C TYR A 469 -29.59 17.94 18.11
N THR A 470 -28.68 17.68 19.05
CA THR A 470 -28.66 18.33 20.37
C THR A 470 -27.22 18.78 20.70
N LEU A 471 -27.08 19.89 21.43
CA LEU A 471 -25.80 20.57 21.69
C LEU A 471 -25.12 20.16 23.02
N ASP A 472 -25.75 19.31 23.85
CA ASP A 472 -25.43 19.23 25.29
C ASP A 472 -25.30 17.77 25.81
N GLY A 473 -24.71 16.84 25.04
CA GLY A 473 -24.60 15.42 25.44
C GLY A 473 -23.68 15.16 26.65
N GLU A 474 -24.21 14.63 27.75
CA GLU A 474 -23.43 14.05 28.86
C GLU A 474 -23.70 12.55 29.06
N THR A 475 -22.64 11.75 29.24
CA THR A 475 -22.48 10.74 30.31
C THR A 475 -20.99 10.40 30.51
N TYR A 476 -20.57 10.27 31.77
CA TYR A 476 -19.19 10.07 32.27
C TYR A 476 -18.74 8.60 32.37
N GLY A 477 -17.42 8.37 32.22
CA GLY A 477 -16.62 7.19 32.63
C GLY A 477 -15.32 7.16 31.79
N ASP A 478 -14.09 7.11 32.30
CA ASP A 478 -13.53 6.63 33.57
C ASP A 478 -12.37 7.54 34.00
N ASP A 479 -12.42 8.09 35.22
CA ASP A 479 -11.26 8.50 36.00
C ASP A 479 -11.72 8.92 37.40
N LEU A 480 -11.92 7.96 38.30
CA LEU A 480 -12.10 8.24 39.73
C LEU A 480 -11.74 7.04 40.61
N ALA A 481 -10.51 6.53 40.48
CA ALA A 481 -9.99 5.48 41.37
C ALA A 481 -9.22 6.02 42.59
N ASP A 482 -8.82 7.29 42.64
CA ASP A 482 -7.88 7.76 43.68
C ASP A 482 -8.44 8.72 44.74
N THR A 483 -9.75 8.99 44.74
CA THR A 483 -10.34 9.82 45.80
C THR A 483 -11.78 9.41 46.05
N VAL A 484 -12.02 8.59 47.08
CA VAL A 484 -13.07 8.78 48.12
C VAL A 484 -13.25 7.50 48.96
N ASN A 485 -13.45 7.76 50.26
CA ASN A 485 -13.60 6.89 51.42
C ASN A 485 -14.64 5.74 51.27
N PRO A 486 -14.31 4.48 51.66
CA PRO A 486 -15.20 3.30 51.53
C PRO A 486 -16.53 3.34 52.31
N GLY A 487 -16.72 4.30 53.21
CA GLY A 487 -17.93 4.39 54.05
C GLY A 487 -19.21 4.85 53.34
N ALA A 488 -19.12 5.44 52.15
CA ALA A 488 -20.30 6.03 51.47
C ALA A 488 -21.09 5.01 50.61
N ILE A 489 -20.47 3.90 50.20
CA ILE A 489 -21.10 2.92 49.29
C ILE A 489 -22.09 1.99 50.04
N SER A 490 -21.89 1.77 51.34
CA SER A 490 -22.77 0.93 52.15
C SER A 490 -24.17 1.51 52.35
N GLN A 491 -24.33 2.84 52.32
CA GLN A 491 -25.64 3.49 52.56
C GLN A 491 -26.51 3.56 51.30
N VAL A 492 -25.91 3.47 50.11
CA VAL A 492 -26.64 3.40 48.83
C VAL A 492 -27.14 1.98 48.55
N GLY A 493 -26.36 0.96 48.95
CA GLY A 493 -26.76 -0.45 48.84
C GLY A 493 -28.00 -0.80 49.68
N ASP A 494 -28.09 -0.30 50.92
CA ASP A 494 -29.21 -0.58 51.81
C ASP A 494 -30.52 0.13 51.40
N ALA A 495 -30.40 1.27 50.69
CA ALA A 495 -31.53 2.03 50.16
C ALA A 495 -32.17 1.36 48.92
N ILE A 496 -31.37 0.67 48.10
CA ILE A 496 -31.85 -0.01 46.89
C ILE A 496 -32.36 -1.41 47.22
N GLY A 497 -31.73 -2.11 48.17
CA GLY A 497 -32.19 -3.43 48.64
C GLY A 497 -33.54 -3.40 49.35
N SER A 498 -33.90 -2.28 50.00
CA SER A 498 -35.23 -2.10 50.61
C SER A 498 -36.32 -1.71 49.61
N ALA A 499 -35.95 -1.27 48.39
CA ALA A 499 -36.90 -0.77 47.39
C ALA A 499 -37.46 -1.86 46.45
N PHE A 500 -36.78 -3.01 46.31
CA PHE A 500 -37.12 -4.01 45.28
C PHE A 500 -37.32 -5.45 45.76
N GLY A 501 -37.22 -5.73 47.06
CA GLY A 501 -37.77 -6.92 47.73
C GLY A 501 -37.88 -8.22 46.92
N VAL A 502 -36.76 -8.79 46.45
CA VAL A 502 -36.74 -10.17 45.95
C VAL A 502 -35.52 -10.93 46.50
N VAL A 503 -35.83 -12.10 47.04
CA VAL A 503 -34.97 -13.03 47.77
C VAL A 503 -34.28 -14.00 46.82
N SER A 504 -33.06 -14.36 47.22
CA SER A 504 -32.16 -15.39 46.70
C SER A 504 -32.79 -16.77 46.49
N GLU A 505 -32.59 -17.37 45.33
CA GLU A 505 -32.32 -18.81 45.16
C GLU A 505 -31.93 -19.09 43.69
N GLY A 506 -30.69 -19.53 43.42
CA GLY A 506 -30.29 -20.01 42.09
C GLY A 506 -28.88 -19.70 41.57
N ILE A 507 -27.91 -19.32 42.41
CA ILE A 507 -26.56 -18.91 41.95
C ILE A 507 -25.55 -20.08 41.76
N SER A 508 -25.88 -21.33 42.10
CA SER A 508 -24.87 -22.41 42.13
C SER A 508 -24.75 -23.30 40.88
N SER A 509 -25.52 -23.10 39.79
CA SER A 509 -25.44 -23.95 38.58
C SER A 509 -24.92 -23.27 37.31
N LEU A 510 -24.41 -22.04 37.40
CA LEU A 510 -23.98 -21.25 36.24
C LEU A 510 -22.47 -21.23 35.97
N PHE A 511 -21.64 -21.96 36.72
CA PHE A 511 -20.18 -21.78 36.70
C PHE A 511 -19.33 -22.94 36.16
N THR A 512 -19.89 -23.98 35.52
CA THR A 512 -19.07 -25.15 35.10
C THR A 512 -19.10 -25.51 33.61
N GLY A 513 -19.45 -24.59 32.70
CA GLY A 513 -19.25 -24.88 31.28
C GLY A 513 -19.57 -23.74 30.33
N ALA A 514 -18.64 -22.81 30.14
CA ALA A 514 -18.58 -22.00 28.93
C ALA A 514 -17.13 -21.50 28.73
N GLU A 515 -16.56 -21.91 27.61
CA GLU A 515 -15.29 -21.40 27.07
C GLU A 515 -15.39 -19.89 26.82
N HIS A 516 -14.25 -19.21 26.96
CA HIS A 516 -14.09 -17.78 26.72
C HIS A 516 -14.77 -17.31 25.42
N ARG A 517 -15.89 -16.60 25.55
CA ARG A 517 -16.34 -15.63 24.56
C ARG A 517 -15.89 -14.25 25.02
N ASP A 518 -14.97 -13.65 24.28
CA ASP A 518 -14.81 -12.21 24.31
C ASP A 518 -16.13 -11.56 23.88
N LYS A 519 -16.66 -10.66 24.71
CA LYS A 519 -17.90 -9.92 24.41
C LYS A 519 -17.63 -8.75 23.46
N ASN A 520 -16.93 -9.00 22.35
CA ASN A 520 -16.75 -8.03 21.27
C ASN A 520 -17.79 -8.31 20.16
N PRO A 521 -18.77 -7.41 19.94
CA PRO A 521 -19.78 -7.56 18.89
C PRO A 521 -19.20 -7.78 17.48
N GLU A 522 -18.01 -7.25 17.20
CA GLU A 522 -17.34 -7.40 15.89
C GLU A 522 -16.81 -8.82 15.67
N THR A 523 -16.31 -9.49 16.72
CA THR A 523 -15.83 -10.88 16.65
C THR A 523 -16.99 -11.85 16.44
N ASP A 524 -18.11 -11.62 17.12
CA ASP A 524 -19.34 -12.41 16.94
C ASP A 524 -19.92 -12.24 15.52
N LEU A 525 -19.88 -11.03 14.95
CA LEU A 525 -20.31 -10.78 13.57
C LEU A 525 -19.45 -11.57 12.57
N ARG A 526 -18.12 -11.51 12.68
CA ARG A 526 -17.20 -12.25 11.80
C ARG A 526 -17.43 -13.75 11.88
N TYR A 527 -17.57 -14.28 13.09
CA TYR A 527 -17.81 -15.70 13.32
C TYR A 527 -19.16 -16.18 12.73
N ASN A 528 -20.24 -15.43 12.98
CA ASN A 528 -21.56 -15.77 12.45
C ASN A 528 -21.59 -15.69 10.92
N LEU A 529 -20.89 -14.73 10.32
CA LEU A 529 -20.86 -14.60 8.88
C LEU A 529 -20.01 -15.68 8.19
N GLY A 530 -18.94 -16.14 8.84
CA GLY A 530 -18.23 -17.34 8.43
C GLY A 530 -19.15 -18.57 8.40
N LYS A 531 -20.06 -18.70 9.38
CA LYS A 531 -21.08 -19.76 9.38
C LYS A 531 -22.12 -19.59 8.28
N GLU A 532 -22.70 -18.40 8.15
CA GLU A 532 -23.73 -18.12 7.13
C GLU A 532 -23.22 -18.34 5.71
N THR A 533 -22.00 -17.87 5.41
CA THR A 533 -21.39 -18.05 4.08
C THR A 533 -21.19 -19.54 3.77
N LEU A 534 -20.78 -20.31 4.78
CA LEU A 534 -20.63 -21.75 4.64
C LEU A 534 -21.99 -22.45 4.44
N GLU A 535 -23.05 -21.96 5.07
CA GLU A 535 -24.41 -22.50 4.95
C GLU A 535 -25.03 -22.23 3.56
N GLU A 536 -24.75 -21.07 2.98
CA GLU A 536 -25.16 -20.69 1.63
C GLU A 536 -24.47 -21.54 0.55
N TYR A 537 -23.24 -21.98 0.79
CA TYR A 537 -22.51 -22.88 -0.09
C TYR A 537 -22.97 -24.34 0.09
N ARG A 538 -24.20 -24.62 -0.37
CA ARG A 538 -24.90 -25.92 -0.25
C ARG A 538 -24.08 -27.17 -0.58
N PRO A 539 -23.18 -27.19 -1.59
CA PRO A 539 -22.37 -28.37 -1.89
C PRO A 539 -21.43 -28.78 -0.74
N LEU A 540 -21.02 -27.81 0.10
CA LEU A 540 -20.08 -28.00 1.20
C LEU A 540 -20.79 -28.14 2.55
N ASN A 541 -21.83 -27.34 2.82
CA ASN A 541 -22.58 -27.39 4.08
C ASN A 541 -23.10 -28.80 4.42
N ASN A 542 -23.63 -29.50 3.41
CA ASN A 542 -24.18 -30.86 3.57
C ASN A 542 -23.11 -31.93 3.82
N LYS A 543 -21.83 -31.61 3.64
CA LYS A 543 -20.69 -32.52 3.77
C LYS A 543 -19.86 -32.28 5.03
N LEU A 544 -20.10 -31.18 5.76
CA LEU A 544 -19.33 -30.82 6.95
C LEU A 544 -20.07 -31.15 8.24
N THR A 545 -19.35 -31.79 9.17
CA THR A 545 -19.78 -31.93 10.56
C THR A 545 -19.92 -30.56 11.25
N GLY A 546 -20.69 -30.48 12.33
CA GLY A 546 -20.83 -29.22 13.09
C GLY A 546 -19.48 -28.65 13.54
N LEU A 547 -18.57 -29.52 14.00
CA LEU A 547 -17.22 -29.15 14.41
C LEU A 547 -16.39 -28.55 13.25
N GLN A 548 -16.50 -29.11 12.04
CA GLN A 548 -15.79 -28.56 10.87
C GLN A 548 -16.34 -27.21 10.43
N ARG A 549 -17.65 -26.96 10.60
CA ARG A 549 -18.25 -25.64 10.35
C ARG A 549 -17.76 -24.60 11.36
N ASP A 550 -17.62 -25.00 12.62
CA ASP A 550 -17.06 -24.13 13.67
C ASP A 550 -15.58 -23.79 13.39
N HIS A 551 -14.78 -24.76 12.94
CA HIS A 551 -13.38 -24.52 12.56
C HIS A 551 -13.26 -23.57 11.36
N PHE A 552 -14.13 -23.69 10.34
CA PHE A 552 -14.16 -22.75 9.22
C PHE A 552 -14.49 -21.33 9.68
N ALA A 553 -15.49 -21.16 10.54
CA ALA A 553 -15.85 -19.85 11.07
C ALA A 553 -14.71 -19.22 11.90
N GLN A 554 -13.98 -20.01 12.69
CA GLN A 554 -12.81 -19.52 13.44
C GLN A 554 -11.63 -19.17 12.52
N ALA A 555 -11.38 -19.97 11.49
CA ALA A 555 -10.38 -19.66 10.47
C ALA A 555 -10.72 -18.35 9.74
N PHE A 556 -12.00 -18.12 9.46
CA PHE A 556 -12.47 -16.90 8.81
C PHE A 556 -12.24 -15.64 9.67
N VAL A 557 -12.46 -15.72 10.99
CA VAL A 557 -12.11 -14.61 11.91
C VAL A 557 -10.63 -14.24 11.79
N LYS A 558 -9.74 -15.25 11.85
CA LYS A 558 -8.29 -15.03 11.70
C LYS A 558 -7.94 -14.46 10.34
N TYR A 559 -8.55 -14.96 9.27
CA TYR A 559 -8.34 -14.47 7.90
C TYR A 559 -8.69 -12.97 7.77
N VAL A 560 -9.81 -12.54 8.37
CA VAL A 560 -10.20 -11.12 8.43
C VAL A 560 -9.15 -10.29 9.18
N ASP A 561 -8.64 -10.78 10.31
CA ASP A 561 -7.62 -10.08 11.10
C ASP A 561 -6.29 -9.95 10.36
N GLN A 562 -5.86 -11.01 9.66
CA GLN A 562 -4.65 -10.99 8.84
C GLN A 562 -4.74 -10.00 7.67
N ARG A 563 -5.91 -9.90 7.03
CA ARG A 563 -6.18 -8.90 5.99
C ARG A 563 -6.14 -7.48 6.54
N LYS A 564 -6.70 -7.25 7.74
CA LYS A 564 -6.69 -5.94 8.41
C LYS A 564 -5.28 -5.50 8.82
N SER A 565 -4.41 -6.43 9.19
CA SER A 565 -3.02 -6.10 9.56
C SER A 565 -2.12 -5.81 8.35
N GLY A 566 -2.69 -5.64 7.16
CA GLY A 566 -1.95 -5.27 5.95
C GLY A 566 -1.07 -6.38 5.38
N ARG A 567 -1.25 -7.64 5.80
CA ARG A 567 -0.53 -8.76 5.17
C ARG A 567 -0.93 -8.85 3.70
N ALA A 568 0.07 -8.78 2.82
CA ALA A 568 -0.12 -8.91 1.39
C ALA A 568 -0.64 -10.31 1.02
N TRP A 569 -1.33 -10.41 -0.11
CA TRP A 569 -1.91 -11.66 -0.64
C TRP A 569 -0.92 -12.83 -0.64
N ASP A 570 0.32 -12.58 -1.06
CA ASP A 570 1.39 -13.59 -1.11
C ASP A 570 1.78 -14.10 0.29
N GLN A 571 1.58 -13.31 1.34
CA GLN A 571 1.97 -13.69 2.71
C GLN A 571 0.92 -14.57 3.38
N ILE A 572 -0.36 -14.36 3.09
CA ILE A 572 -1.47 -15.17 3.62
C ILE A 572 -1.56 -16.51 2.86
N TYR A 573 -1.30 -16.50 1.55
CA TYR A 573 -1.34 -17.70 0.71
C TYR A 573 -0.18 -18.67 0.99
N ASN A 574 1.01 -18.15 1.28
CA ASN A 574 2.21 -18.96 1.51
C ASN A 574 2.36 -19.49 2.94
N ASP A 575 1.42 -19.17 3.86
CA ASP A 575 1.37 -19.75 5.20
C ASP A 575 -0.03 -20.35 5.54
N PRO A 576 -0.43 -21.45 4.87
CA PRO A 576 -1.72 -22.08 5.13
C PRO A 576 -1.83 -22.66 6.54
N GLN A 577 -0.71 -23.00 7.19
CA GLN A 577 -0.69 -23.72 8.46
C GLN A 577 -1.25 -22.88 9.61
N GLU A 578 -1.18 -21.55 9.55
CA GLU A 578 -1.79 -20.66 10.55
C GLU A 578 -3.32 -20.60 10.49
N LEU A 579 -3.92 -20.87 9.32
CA LEU A 579 -5.37 -20.86 9.09
C LEU A 579 -6.03 -22.21 9.37
N PHE A 580 -5.27 -23.31 9.37
CA PHE A 580 -5.77 -24.64 9.68
C PHE A 580 -5.67 -24.96 11.19
N ILE A 581 -6.79 -24.84 11.91
CA ILE A 581 -6.87 -25.29 13.30
C ILE A 581 -6.83 -26.83 13.32
N GLY A 582 -5.73 -27.38 13.84
CA GLY A 582 -5.38 -28.80 13.77
C GLY A 582 -6.48 -29.76 14.23
N GLY A 583 -6.90 -30.66 13.34
CA GLY A 583 -7.57 -31.90 13.70
C GLY A 583 -6.53 -32.98 14.11
N PRO A 584 -6.91 -33.96 14.95
CA PRO A 584 -5.96 -34.93 15.49
C PRO A 584 -5.34 -35.77 14.36
N GLN A 585 -4.00 -35.84 14.35
CA GLN A 585 -3.25 -36.77 13.48
C GLN A 585 -3.50 -38.21 13.94
N GLY A 586 -4.56 -38.82 13.40
CA GLY A 586 -4.84 -40.25 13.50
C GLY A 586 -4.35 -40.97 12.25
N LYS A 587 -3.34 -41.83 12.42
CA LYS A 587 -2.91 -42.78 11.39
C LYS A 587 -4.07 -43.69 10.98
N GLY A 588 -4.40 -43.70 9.68
CA GLY A 588 -5.17 -44.76 9.03
C GLY A 588 -6.67 -44.49 8.90
N GLY A 589 -7.08 -44.02 7.74
CA GLY A 589 -8.48 -43.93 7.33
C GLY A 589 -8.63 -42.89 6.22
N GLY A 590 -8.74 -43.36 4.96
CA GLY A 590 -8.98 -42.47 3.83
C GLY A 590 -10.24 -41.65 4.04
N SER A 591 -10.13 -40.33 3.96
CA SER A 591 -11.29 -39.44 3.90
C SER A 591 -11.31 -38.75 2.54
N GLU A 592 -12.40 -38.99 1.83
CA GLU A 592 -12.68 -38.62 0.43
C GLU A 592 -13.14 -37.16 0.28
N LEU A 593 -12.75 -36.28 1.22
CA LEU A 593 -13.25 -34.92 1.33
C LEU A 593 -12.13 -33.95 1.76
N ALA A 594 -11.15 -33.76 0.89
CA ALA A 594 -10.28 -32.60 0.93
C ALA A 594 -10.78 -31.61 -0.12
N LEU A 595 -11.21 -30.41 0.29
CA LEU A 595 -11.25 -29.28 -0.64
C LEU A 595 -9.84 -29.07 -1.17
N SER A 596 -9.70 -28.72 -2.44
CA SER A 596 -8.43 -28.14 -2.88
C SER A 596 -8.20 -26.84 -2.10
N ASP A 597 -6.94 -26.50 -1.81
CA ASP A 597 -6.58 -25.25 -1.12
C ASP A 597 -7.21 -24.03 -1.81
N ARG A 598 -7.37 -24.11 -3.14
CA ARG A 598 -8.03 -23.12 -3.98
C ARG A 598 -9.53 -22.96 -3.68
N GLU A 599 -10.27 -24.06 -3.51
CA GLU A 599 -11.72 -23.99 -3.21
C GLU A 599 -11.97 -23.45 -1.80
N TYR A 600 -11.17 -23.89 -0.82
CA TYR A 600 -11.24 -23.36 0.55
C TYR A 600 -10.99 -21.86 0.58
N PHE A 601 -10.01 -21.39 -0.17
CA PHE A 601 -9.68 -19.97 -0.28
C PHE A 601 -10.78 -19.13 -0.96
N LEU A 602 -11.35 -19.60 -2.08
CA LEU A 602 -12.44 -18.89 -2.77
C LEU A 602 -13.66 -18.69 -1.86
N LEU A 603 -13.96 -19.67 -1.01
CA LEU A 603 -14.99 -19.57 0.02
C LEU A 603 -14.66 -18.51 1.08
N MET A 604 -13.40 -18.40 1.50
CA MET A 604 -12.94 -17.40 2.48
C MET A 604 -12.99 -15.99 1.91
N GLU A 605 -12.63 -15.81 0.63
CA GLU A 605 -12.79 -14.53 -0.08
C GLU A 605 -14.26 -14.14 -0.23
N GLU A 606 -15.13 -15.08 -0.63
CA GLU A 606 -16.57 -14.79 -0.73
C GLU A 606 -17.15 -14.37 0.63
N ALA A 607 -16.76 -15.06 1.71
CA ALA A 607 -17.13 -14.69 3.07
C ALA A 607 -16.60 -13.30 3.45
N TYR A 608 -15.38 -12.96 3.04
CA TYR A 608 -14.75 -11.66 3.30
C TYR A 608 -15.45 -10.52 2.56
N GLN A 609 -15.85 -10.74 1.30
CA GLN A 609 -16.64 -9.75 0.55
C GLN A 609 -18.00 -9.52 1.20
N LYS A 610 -18.69 -10.59 1.64
CA LYS A 610 -19.92 -10.48 2.42
C LYS A 610 -19.70 -9.77 3.76
N TYR A 611 -18.54 -9.97 4.38
CA TYR A 611 -18.16 -9.30 5.63
C TYR A 611 -18.01 -7.81 5.45
N ASN A 612 -17.32 -7.37 4.40
CA ASN A 612 -17.22 -5.95 4.09
C ASN A 612 -18.60 -5.38 3.78
N LEU A 613 -19.43 -6.07 2.98
CA LEU A 613 -20.78 -5.63 2.66
C LEU A 613 -21.69 -5.51 3.90
N LYS A 614 -21.63 -6.46 4.84
CA LYS A 614 -22.42 -6.42 6.10
C LYS A 614 -21.84 -5.52 7.17
N LYS A 615 -20.58 -5.14 7.06
CA LYS A 615 -19.94 -4.14 7.93
C LYS A 615 -20.24 -2.71 7.42
N GLU A 616 -20.43 -2.58 6.11
CA GLU A 616 -20.85 -1.35 5.43
C GLU A 616 -22.36 -1.08 5.57
N LEU A 617 -23.18 -2.14 5.68
CA LEU A 617 -24.61 -2.12 6.05
C LEU A 617 -24.80 -2.00 7.57
#